data_AF-A0A4R2NCN1-F1
#
_entry.id   AF-A0A4R2NCN1-F1
#
_cell.length_a   1.000
_cell.length_b   1.000
_cell.length_c   1.000
_cell.angle_alpha   90.00
_cell.angle_beta   90.00
_cell.angle_gamma   90.00
#
_symmetry.space_group_name_H-M   'P 1'
#
loop_
_entity.id
_entity.type
_entity.pdbx_description
1 polymer ?
#
loop_
_entity_poly.entity_id
_entity_poly.type
_entity_poly.pdbx_seq_one_letter_code
_entity_poly.pdbx_strand_id
1 'polypeptide(L)'
;MADPIYYTQIKQKIAQFEREKEQVLAHLDLVERRIKWLERALEVMEVDSKEIQQFDTEHFQYRVYRKQFNGKITQLIQKVMKAEPERYWRALELAEAVLIADKQPNTPISKYHTNNISNAMTRLVNKGVVERIVVKEHKIIQWKWIQK
;
A
#
# COMPACT_ATOMS: atom_id res chain seq x y z
N MET A 1 -45.19 30.70 -37.19
CA MET A 1 -45.29 29.32 -36.64
C MET A 1 -44.00 28.61 -37.00
N ALA A 2 -43.34 27.91 -36.07
CA ALA A 2 -42.09 27.21 -36.39
C ALA A 2 -42.37 26.09 -37.42
N ASP A 3 -41.51 25.99 -38.44
CA ASP A 3 -41.66 25.04 -39.54
C ASP A 3 -41.77 23.58 -39.01
N PRO A 4 -42.66 22.72 -39.53
CA PRO A 4 -42.87 21.35 -39.04
C PRO A 4 -41.61 20.48 -38.95
N ILE A 5 -40.60 20.83 -39.75
CA ILE A 5 -39.27 20.22 -39.77
C ILE A 5 -38.55 20.44 -38.43
N TYR A 6 -38.54 21.67 -37.90
CA TYR A 6 -37.87 21.98 -36.64
C TYR A 6 -38.54 21.29 -35.45
N TYR A 7 -39.87 21.20 -35.46
CA TYR A 7 -40.61 20.47 -34.43
C TYR A 7 -40.22 18.99 -34.38
N THR A 8 -40.04 18.37 -35.54
CA THR A 8 -39.64 16.96 -35.66
C THR A 8 -38.19 16.75 -35.20
N GLN A 9 -37.27 17.65 -35.58
CA GLN A 9 -35.87 17.61 -35.14
C GLN A 9 -35.74 17.75 -33.61
N ILE A 10 -36.49 18.66 -33.00
CA ILE A 10 -36.51 18.83 -31.54
C ILE A 10 -37.00 17.56 -30.85
N LYS A 11 -38.07 16.93 -31.35
CA LYS A 11 -38.56 15.64 -30.81
C LYS A 11 -37.53 14.53 -30.90
N GLN A 12 -36.84 14.40 -32.04
CA GLN A 12 -35.77 13.41 -32.20
C GLN A 12 -34.63 13.65 -31.22
N LYS A 13 -34.26 14.91 -30.99
CA LYS A 13 -33.21 15.27 -30.04
C LYS A 13 -33.60 14.97 -28.59
N ILE A 14 -34.85 15.24 -28.21
CA ILE A 14 -35.38 14.84 -26.89
C ILE A 14 -35.29 13.32 -26.71
N ALA A 15 -35.76 12.53 -27.69
CA ALA A 15 -35.72 11.08 -27.62
C ALA A 15 -34.27 10.51 -27.62
N GLN A 16 -33.32 11.21 -28.24
CA GLN A 16 -31.90 10.89 -28.11
C GLN A 16 -31.43 11.13 -26.67
N PHE A 17 -31.70 12.30 -26.10
CA PHE A 17 -31.28 12.64 -24.75
C PHE A 17 -31.93 11.77 -23.67
N GLU A 18 -33.17 11.33 -23.85
CA GLU A 18 -33.82 10.37 -22.96
C GLU A 18 -33.07 9.03 -22.93
N ARG A 19 -32.68 8.51 -24.10
CA ARG A 19 -31.87 7.28 -24.21
C ARG A 19 -30.47 7.45 -23.61
N GLU A 20 -29.82 8.59 -23.85
CA GLU A 20 -28.53 8.91 -23.23
C GLU A 20 -28.65 8.98 -21.70
N LYS A 21 -29.72 9.61 -21.19
CA LYS A 21 -30.01 9.67 -19.76
C LYS A 21 -30.18 8.27 -19.15
N GLU A 22 -30.92 7.38 -19.81
CA GLU A 22 -31.09 5.99 -19.35
C GLU A 22 -29.74 5.25 -19.28
N GLN A 23 -28.89 5.42 -20.29
CA GLN A 23 -27.55 4.82 -20.30
C GLN A 23 -26.67 5.36 -19.17
N VAL A 24 -26.71 6.68 -18.92
CA VAL A 24 -25.95 7.30 -17.83
C VAL A 24 -26.42 6.79 -16.48
N LEU A 25 -27.73 6.64 -16.26
CA LEU A 25 -28.28 6.08 -15.03
C LEU A 25 -27.84 4.62 -14.82
N ALA A 26 -27.91 3.79 -15.87
CA ALA A 26 -27.45 2.41 -15.79
C ALA A 26 -25.94 2.31 -15.48
N HIS A 27 -25.13 3.22 -16.02
CA HIS A 27 -23.72 3.30 -15.71
C HIS A 27 -23.47 3.73 -14.26
N LEU A 28 -24.21 4.72 -13.77
CA LEU A 28 -24.13 5.20 -12.40
C LEU A 28 -24.43 4.06 -11.42
N ASP A 29 -25.52 3.32 -11.62
CA ASP A 29 -25.89 2.17 -10.80
C ASP A 29 -24.77 1.10 -10.78
N LEU A 30 -24.11 0.87 -11.91
CA LEU A 30 -22.98 -0.06 -11.98
C LEU A 30 -21.79 0.45 -11.15
N VAL A 31 -21.46 1.74 -11.24
CA VAL A 31 -20.38 2.36 -10.49
C VAL A 31 -20.67 2.32 -8.99
N GLU A 32 -21.88 2.64 -8.56
CA GLU A 32 -22.30 2.56 -7.16
C GLU A 32 -22.18 1.15 -6.58
N ARG A 33 -22.60 0.12 -7.34
CA ARG A 33 -22.41 -1.28 -6.93
C ARG A 33 -20.93 -1.63 -6.77
N ARG A 34 -20.08 -1.17 -7.68
CA ARG A 34 -18.63 -1.40 -7.61
C ARG A 34 -18.00 -0.71 -6.40
N ILE A 35 -18.41 0.53 -6.09
CA ILE A 35 -17.96 1.25 -4.90
C ILE A 35 -18.29 0.45 -3.64
N LYS A 36 -19.55 0.01 -3.48
CA LYS A 36 -19.98 -0.80 -2.32
C LYS A 36 -19.17 -2.09 -2.17
N TRP A 37 -18.85 -2.77 -3.28
CA TRP A 37 -17.99 -3.96 -3.23
C TRP A 37 -16.57 -3.65 -2.77
N LEU A 38 -16.00 -2.52 -3.21
CA LEU A 38 -14.67 -2.10 -2.78
C LEU A 38 -14.65 -1.67 -1.31
N GLU A 39 -15.68 -0.97 -0.84
CA GLU A 39 -15.86 -0.65 0.58
C GLU A 39 -15.91 -1.93 1.42
N ARG A 40 -16.70 -2.92 1.01
CA ARG A 40 -16.76 -4.21 1.68
C ARG A 40 -15.41 -4.96 1.65
N ALA A 41 -14.67 -4.87 0.56
CA ALA A 41 -13.34 -5.46 0.47
C ALA A 41 -12.36 -4.78 1.44
N LEU A 42 -12.41 -3.45 1.58
CA LEU A 42 -11.61 -2.72 2.54
C LEU A 42 -11.91 -3.15 3.98
N GLU A 43 -13.19 -3.29 4.35
CA GLU A 43 -13.59 -3.80 5.67
C GLU A 43 -12.97 -5.18 5.96
N VAL A 44 -13.00 -6.10 4.98
CA VAL A 44 -12.39 -7.44 5.11
C VAL A 44 -10.86 -7.36 5.22
N MET A 45 -10.21 -6.38 4.58
CA MET A 45 -8.77 -6.19 4.68
C MET A 45 -8.32 -5.57 6.01
N GLU A 46 -9.21 -4.85 6.69
CA GLU A 46 -8.91 -4.17 7.96
C GLU A 46 -8.96 -5.10 9.19
N VAL A 47 -9.42 -6.35 9.03
CA VAL A 47 -9.54 -7.36 10.10
C VAL A 47 -8.31 -7.36 11.02
N ASP A 48 -8.57 -7.21 12.33
CA ASP A 48 -7.52 -7.24 13.34
C ASP A 48 -6.91 -8.65 13.38
N SER A 49 -5.57 -8.69 13.42
CA SER A 49 -4.81 -9.90 13.73
C SER A 49 -5.35 -10.69 14.93
N LYS A 50 -5.90 -10.01 15.96
CA LYS A 50 -6.49 -10.65 17.14
C LYS A 50 -7.77 -11.42 16.83
N GLU A 51 -8.60 -10.89 15.93
CA GLU A 51 -9.83 -11.57 15.47
C GLU A 51 -9.52 -12.83 14.66
N ILE A 52 -8.33 -12.92 14.06
CA ILE A 52 -7.90 -14.14 13.37
C ILE A 52 -7.29 -15.15 14.36
N GLN A 53 -6.57 -14.66 15.37
CA GLN A 53 -5.92 -15.51 16.38
C GLN A 53 -6.91 -16.36 17.18
N GLN A 54 -8.18 -15.95 17.30
CA GLN A 54 -9.20 -16.77 17.96
C GLN A 54 -9.49 -18.10 17.25
N PHE A 55 -9.08 -18.24 15.98
CA PHE A 55 -9.20 -19.47 15.20
C PHE A 55 -7.92 -20.31 15.22
N ASP A 56 -6.87 -19.88 15.93
CA ASP A 56 -5.65 -20.68 16.11
C ASP A 56 -6.02 -22.00 16.82
N THR A 57 -5.45 -23.11 16.34
CA THR A 57 -5.57 -24.44 16.94
C THR A 57 -4.21 -24.87 17.50
N GLU A 58 -4.16 -26.01 18.18
CA GLU A 58 -2.89 -26.57 18.70
C GLU A 58 -1.83 -26.75 17.60
N HIS A 59 -2.25 -27.04 16.36
CA HIS A 59 -1.35 -27.36 15.26
C HIS A 59 -1.30 -26.32 14.14
N PHE A 60 -2.24 -25.38 14.11
CA PHE A 60 -2.33 -24.35 13.06
C PHE A 60 -2.51 -22.96 13.65
N GLN A 61 -1.67 -22.03 13.19
CA GLN A 61 -1.79 -20.61 13.48
C GLN A 61 -2.19 -19.85 12.23
N TYR A 62 -3.29 -19.11 12.31
CA TYR A 62 -3.74 -18.21 11.28
C TYR A 62 -3.11 -16.84 11.45
N ARG A 63 -2.75 -16.22 10.32
CA ARG A 63 -2.11 -14.92 10.27
C ARG A 63 -2.68 -14.12 9.11
N VAL A 64 -2.96 -12.84 9.35
CA VAL A 64 -3.32 -11.91 8.28
C VAL A 64 -2.05 -11.62 7.47
N TYR A 65 -1.98 -12.08 6.23
CA TYR A 65 -0.87 -11.76 5.35
C TYR A 65 -1.06 -10.36 4.74
N ARG A 66 -0.35 -9.36 5.29
CA ARG A 66 -0.34 -7.99 4.74
C ARG A 66 0.98 -7.75 4.00
N LYS A 67 0.99 -7.96 2.68
CA LYS A 67 2.17 -7.69 1.85
C LYS A 67 2.50 -6.19 1.86
N GLN A 68 3.58 -5.79 2.54
CA GLN A 68 4.03 -4.39 2.63
C GLN A 68 5.04 -4.03 1.53
N PHE A 69 5.86 -5.00 1.13
CA PHE A 69 6.87 -4.82 0.08
C PHE A 69 6.60 -5.83 -1.04
N ASN A 70 6.73 -5.39 -2.28
CA ASN A 70 6.59 -6.20 -3.47
C ASN A 70 7.75 -7.18 -3.60
N GLY A 71 8.97 -6.71 -3.39
CA GLY A 71 10.20 -7.49 -3.38
C GLY A 71 10.59 -8.07 -2.01
N LYS A 72 11.69 -8.83 -2.01
CA LYS A 72 12.29 -9.36 -0.77
C LYS A 72 12.93 -8.22 0.01
N ILE A 73 12.35 -7.88 1.16
CA ILE A 73 12.78 -6.74 2.01
C ILE A 73 14.30 -6.72 2.28
N THR A 74 14.90 -7.87 2.59
CA THR A 74 16.34 -7.95 2.89
C THR A 74 17.23 -7.65 1.68
N GLN A 75 16.79 -7.96 0.46
CA GLN A 75 17.52 -7.63 -0.76
C GLN A 75 17.37 -6.14 -1.09
N LEU A 76 16.17 -5.59 -0.91
CA LEU A 76 15.90 -4.16 -1.11
C LEU A 76 16.70 -3.30 -0.13
N ILE A 77 16.70 -3.66 1.16
CA ILE A 77 17.52 -2.99 2.19
C ILE A 77 18.99 -2.99 1.79
N GLN A 78 19.54 -4.15 1.40
CA GLN A 78 20.94 -4.23 0.97
C GLN A 78 21.21 -3.34 -0.24
N LYS A 79 20.31 -3.30 -1.23
CA LYS A 79 20.45 -2.44 -2.40
C LYS A 79 20.51 -0.95 -2.00
N VAL A 80 19.61 -0.52 -1.13
CA VAL A 80 19.55 0.87 -0.62
C VAL A 80 20.80 1.22 0.17
N MET A 81 21.17 0.40 1.17
CA MET A 81 22.31 0.69 2.04
C MET A 81 23.65 0.60 1.30
N LYS A 82 23.79 -0.27 0.30
CA LYS A 82 25.02 -0.32 -0.53
C LYS A 82 25.18 0.89 -1.44
N ALA A 83 24.09 1.56 -1.81
CA ALA A 83 24.15 2.79 -2.60
C ALA A 83 24.70 3.97 -1.79
N GLU A 84 24.42 4.00 -0.49
CA GLU A 84 24.91 5.02 0.46
C GLU A 84 25.54 4.35 1.70
N PRO A 85 26.73 3.73 1.56
CA PRO A 85 27.29 2.88 2.61
C PRO A 85 27.79 3.67 3.82
N GLU A 86 28.14 4.94 3.63
CA GLU A 86 28.58 5.83 4.72
C GLU A 86 27.44 6.35 5.58
N ARG A 87 26.20 6.26 5.10
CA ARG A 87 25.03 6.84 5.76
C ARG A 87 24.56 6.01 6.94
N TYR A 88 24.23 6.72 8.02
CA TYR A 88 23.48 6.15 9.13
C TYR A 88 21.98 6.21 8.85
N TRP A 89 21.33 5.06 8.85
CA TRP A 89 19.93 4.91 8.53
C TRP A 89 19.09 4.75 9.80
N ARG A 90 18.04 5.57 9.94
CA ARG A 90 16.95 5.30 10.90
C ARG A 90 15.88 4.43 10.24
N ALA A 91 15.05 3.76 11.05
CA ALA A 91 14.04 2.83 10.55
C ALA A 91 13.03 3.49 9.59
N LEU A 92 12.62 4.73 9.86
CA LEU A 92 11.67 5.47 9.04
C LEU A 92 12.28 5.89 7.69
N GLU A 93 13.47 6.47 7.72
CA GLU A 93 14.22 6.88 6.52
C GLU A 93 14.53 5.68 5.62
N LEU A 94 14.92 4.56 6.23
CA LEU A 94 15.20 3.33 5.50
C LEU A 94 13.92 2.73 4.91
N ALA A 95 12.79 2.78 5.63
CA ALA A 95 11.51 2.35 5.09
C ALA A 95 11.11 3.16 3.85
N GLU A 96 11.27 4.48 3.89
CA GLU A 96 11.01 5.38 2.76
C GLU A 96 11.88 5.04 1.55
N ALA A 97 13.20 4.96 1.75
CA ALA A 97 14.14 4.64 0.68
C ALA A 97 13.90 3.25 0.08
N VAL A 98 13.53 2.27 0.91
CA VAL A 98 13.17 0.92 0.46
C VAL A 98 11.87 0.92 -0.35
N LEU A 99 10.85 1.68 0.05
CA LEU A 99 9.61 1.82 -0.72
C LEU A 99 9.84 2.46 -2.08
N ILE A 100 10.70 3.49 -2.16
CA ILE A 100 11.12 4.08 -3.43
C ILE A 100 11.83 3.03 -4.31
N ALA A 101 12.78 2.29 -3.73
CA ALA A 101 13.51 1.23 -4.45
C ALA A 101 12.59 0.07 -4.91
N ASP A 102 11.48 -0.15 -4.20
CA ASP A 102 10.45 -1.15 -4.49
C ASP A 102 9.34 -0.65 -5.44
N LYS A 103 9.51 0.54 -6.04
CA LYS A 103 8.56 1.20 -6.96
C LYS A 103 7.21 1.55 -6.30
N GLN A 104 7.24 1.89 -5.02
CA GLN A 104 6.08 2.30 -4.21
C GLN A 104 6.29 3.67 -3.53
N PRO A 105 6.65 4.74 -4.28
CA PRO A 105 7.09 6.00 -3.67
C PRO A 105 5.99 6.75 -2.89
N ASN A 106 4.72 6.55 -3.23
CA ASN A 106 3.59 7.27 -2.63
C ASN A 106 2.92 6.50 -1.48
N THR A 107 3.52 5.41 -1.02
CA THR A 107 2.95 4.55 0.03
C THR A 107 3.16 5.19 1.40
N PRO A 108 2.09 5.47 2.18
CA PRO A 108 2.24 5.97 3.54
C PRO A 108 2.96 4.97 4.44
N ILE A 109 3.98 5.45 5.16
CA ILE A 109 4.78 4.60 6.06
C ILE A 109 3.99 4.31 7.33
N SER A 110 3.54 3.06 7.46
CA SER A 110 2.88 2.58 8.68
C SER A 110 3.87 2.02 9.71
N LYS A 111 3.43 1.83 10.96
CA LYS A 111 4.20 1.14 12.01
C LYS A 111 4.62 -0.29 11.61
N TYR A 112 3.86 -0.95 10.75
CA TYR A 112 4.23 -2.27 10.22
C TYR A 112 5.46 -2.21 9.31
N HIS A 113 5.62 -1.15 8.51
CA HIS A 113 6.81 -0.97 7.68
C HIS A 113 8.06 -0.84 8.54
N THR A 114 8.02 0.05 9.55
CA THR A 114 9.17 0.29 10.44
C THR A 114 9.50 -0.95 11.29
N ASN A 115 8.50 -1.71 11.74
CA ASN A 115 8.70 -3.00 12.41
C ASN A 115 9.35 -4.04 11.48
N ASN A 116 8.87 -4.15 10.23
CA ASN A 116 9.44 -5.09 9.25
C ASN A 116 10.89 -4.76 8.92
N ILE A 117 11.21 -3.47 8.72
CA ILE A 117 12.58 -3.00 8.53
C ILE A 117 13.43 -3.36 9.76
N SER A 118 12.96 -3.04 10.97
CA SER A 118 13.70 -3.34 12.20
C SER A 118 14.00 -4.84 12.35
N ASN A 119 13.01 -5.70 12.10
CA ASN A 119 13.18 -7.16 12.13
C ASN A 119 14.14 -7.67 11.04
N ALA A 120 14.13 -7.06 9.85
CA ALA A 120 15.10 -7.38 8.80
C ALA A 120 16.52 -6.91 9.16
N MET A 121 16.65 -5.74 9.77
CA MET A 121 17.94 -5.20 10.23
C MET A 121 18.53 -6.04 11.35
N THR A 122 17.75 -6.47 12.35
CA THR A 122 18.22 -7.42 13.38
C THR A 122 18.84 -8.67 12.76
N ARG A 123 18.19 -9.23 11.72
CA ARG A 123 18.74 -10.38 10.98
C ARG A 123 20.03 -10.07 10.24
N LEU A 124 20.18 -8.87 9.68
CA LEU A 124 21.40 -8.44 8.99
C LEU A 124 22.55 -8.15 9.96
N VAL A 125 22.25 -7.58 11.14
CA VAL A 125 23.21 -7.37 12.22
C VAL A 125 23.75 -8.71 12.71
N ASN A 126 22.87 -9.68 12.98
CA ASN A 126 23.27 -11.03 13.40
C ASN A 126 24.14 -11.75 12.35
N LYS A 127 24.07 -11.34 11.08
CA LYS A 127 24.91 -11.86 9.99
C LYS A 127 26.21 -11.07 9.79
N GLY A 128 26.47 -10.02 10.58
CA GLY A 128 27.65 -9.17 10.44
C GLY A 128 27.70 -8.39 9.13
N VAL A 129 26.53 -8.06 8.54
CA VAL A 129 26.42 -7.31 7.28
C VAL A 129 26.26 -5.81 7.52
N VAL A 130 25.59 -5.45 8.62
CA VAL A 130 25.32 -4.07 9.01
C VAL A 130 25.66 -3.90 10.48
N GLU A 131 26.15 -2.73 10.84
CA GLU A 131 26.43 -2.36 12.22
C GLU A 131 25.20 -1.69 12.83
N ARG A 132 24.91 -1.98 14.11
CA ARG A 132 23.86 -1.31 14.88
C ARG A 132 24.48 -0.35 15.88
N ILE A 133 24.08 0.91 15.82
CA ILE A 133 24.55 1.97 16.69
C ILE A 133 23.37 2.51 17.48
N VAL A 134 23.57 2.69 18.79
CA VAL A 134 22.57 3.28 19.69
C VAL A 134 23.09 4.63 20.15
N VAL A 135 22.46 5.70 19.67
CA VAL A 135 22.77 7.07 20.10
C VAL A 135 22.13 7.28 21.47
N LYS A 136 22.96 7.21 22.52
CA LYS A 136 22.51 7.18 23.93
C LYS A 136 21.68 8.39 24.33
N GLU A 137 22.05 9.58 23.87
CA GLU A 137 21.38 10.85 24.23
C GLU A 137 19.90 10.88 23.88
N HIS A 138 19.54 10.32 22.72
CA HIS A 138 18.18 10.38 22.19
C HIS A 138 17.50 9.00 22.13
N LYS A 139 18.18 7.94 22.60
CA LYS A 139 17.76 6.53 22.48
C LYS A 139 17.37 6.16 21.03
N ILE A 140 18.06 6.73 20.04
CA ILE A 140 17.81 6.48 18.62
C ILE A 140 18.66 5.30 18.17
N ILE A 141 18.04 4.34 17.48
CA ILE A 141 18.73 3.24 16.82
C ILE A 141 19.02 3.64 15.38
N GLN A 142 20.29 3.50 14.99
CA GLN A 142 20.77 3.70 13.64
C GLN A 142 21.51 2.47 13.16
N TRP A 143 21.58 2.31 11.84
CA TRP A 143 22.35 1.24 11.22
C TRP A 143 23.25 1.80 10.12
N LYS A 144 24.42 1.20 9.96
CA LYS A 144 25.38 1.52 8.90
C LYS A 144 25.76 0.26 8.14
N TRP A 145 26.01 0.40 6.84
CA TRP A 145 26.56 -0.69 6.04
C TRP A 145 28.02 -0.99 6.46
N ILE A 146 28.37 -2.26 6.64
CA ILE A 146 29.77 -2.64 6.86
C ILE A 146 30.42 -2.80 5.48
N GLN A 147 31.32 -1.88 5.13
CA GLN A 147 32.21 -2.06 3.99
C GLN A 147 33.22 -3.15 4.35
N LYS A 148 33.23 -4.24 3.57
CA LYS A 148 34.27 -5.26 3.59
C LYS A 148 35.09 -5.13 2.32
#